data_AF-G3CEP1-F1
#
_entry.id   AF-G3CEP1-F1
#
_cell.length_a   1.000
_cell.length_b   1.000
_cell.length_c   1.000
_cell.angle_alpha   90.00
_cell.angle_beta   90.00
_cell.angle_gamma   90.00
#
_symmetry.space_group_name_H-M   'P 1'
#
loop_
_entity.id
_entity.type
_entity.pdbx_description
1 polymer ?
#
loop_
_entity_poly.entity_id
_entity_poly.type
_entity_poly.pdbx_seq_one_letter_code
_entity_poly.pdbx_strand_id
1 'polypeptide(L)'
;MKKIILGAIVALFALLSCGQDSKVDPTKLGTGEGNAYIKVIKDPAKLTVVARNFEDIKAIIPPATAGKVYQDAKLDAAFTATGADLDKFSKALAAKQALEAAKKNAGANVAEIDKEFIAVIKAIGFTDGDAAQVGSYNHVLKKFTDALEG
;
A
#
# COMPACT_ATOMS: atom_id res chain seq x y z
N MET A 1 4.62 56.42 7.42
CA MET A 1 5.86 55.63 7.22
C MET A 1 6.10 54.75 8.45
N LYS A 2 5.87 53.44 8.37
CA LYS A 2 6.41 52.44 9.31
C LYS A 2 6.55 51.11 8.57
N LYS A 3 7.68 50.44 8.81
CA LYS A 3 8.39 49.53 7.90
C LYS A 3 7.80 48.11 7.95
N ILE A 4 7.75 47.49 6.77
CA ILE A 4 7.52 46.06 6.57
C ILE A 4 8.77 45.31 7.02
N ILE A 5 8.64 44.29 7.87
CA ILE A 5 9.70 43.30 8.10
C ILE A 5 9.13 41.93 7.75
N LEU A 6 9.52 41.50 6.55
CA LEU A 6 9.30 40.18 5.98
C LEU A 6 10.24 39.21 6.69
N GLY A 7 9.72 38.44 7.64
CA GLY A 7 10.48 37.40 8.35
C GLY A 7 10.67 36.17 7.47
N ALA A 8 11.84 36.07 6.84
CA ALA A 8 12.30 34.88 6.15
C ALA A 8 12.44 33.71 7.13
N ILE A 9 11.64 32.65 6.94
CA ILE A 9 11.89 31.37 7.62
C ILE A 9 12.97 30.66 6.83
N VAL A 10 14.12 30.56 7.49
CA VAL A 10 15.34 29.91 7.09
C VAL A 10 15.05 28.44 6.77
N ALA A 11 15.20 28.08 5.49
CA ALA A 11 15.35 26.69 5.08
C ALA A 11 16.69 26.16 5.62
N LEU A 12 16.64 25.22 6.56
CA LEU A 12 17.81 24.45 6.98
C LEU A 12 17.39 23.06 7.43
N PHE A 13 17.37 22.11 6.49
CA PHE A 13 17.81 20.75 6.79
C PHE A 13 18.92 20.41 5.81
N ALA A 14 20.13 20.44 6.35
CA ALA A 14 21.36 20.13 5.66
C ALA A 14 21.36 18.69 5.14
N LEU A 15 21.81 18.58 3.89
CA LEU A 15 22.26 17.37 3.22
C LEU A 15 23.39 16.69 4.01
N LEU A 16 23.17 15.48 4.54
CA LEU A 16 24.22 14.47 4.71
C LEU A 16 23.59 13.07 4.83
N SER A 17 23.38 12.40 3.70
CA SER A 17 23.61 10.96 3.60
C SER A 17 23.97 10.60 2.17
N CYS A 18 25.25 10.31 1.95
CA CYS A 18 25.77 9.64 0.78
C CYS A 18 25.28 8.18 0.78
N GLY A 19 24.10 7.96 0.21
CA GLY A 19 23.80 6.76 -0.53
C GLY A 19 23.30 7.23 -1.89
N GLN A 20 23.89 6.77 -3.00
CA GLN A 20 23.21 6.86 -4.29
C GLN A 20 21.97 5.95 -4.23
N ASP A 21 20.94 6.38 -3.51
CA ASP A 21 19.58 6.01 -3.88
C ASP A 21 19.35 6.73 -5.20
N SER A 22 19.61 6.02 -6.30
CA SER A 22 19.06 6.41 -7.58
C SER A 22 17.56 6.62 -7.34
N LYS A 23 17.16 7.90 -7.28
CA LYS A 23 15.76 8.31 -7.25
C LYS A 23 15.22 7.93 -8.61
N VAL A 24 14.81 6.67 -8.70
CA VAL A 24 14.03 6.17 -9.83
C VAL A 24 12.84 7.09 -9.94
N ASP A 25 12.64 7.64 -11.13
CA ASP A 25 11.48 8.45 -11.45
C ASP A 25 10.20 7.67 -11.07
N PRO A 26 9.33 8.20 -10.19
CA PRO A 26 8.11 7.51 -9.77
C PRO A 26 7.22 7.05 -10.94
N THR A 27 7.29 7.75 -12.09
CA THR A 27 6.53 7.40 -13.31
C THR A 27 7.06 6.17 -14.03
N LYS A 28 8.26 5.68 -13.66
CA LYS A 28 8.90 4.48 -14.20
C LYS A 28 8.73 3.25 -13.31
N LEU A 29 8.25 3.41 -12.08
CA LEU A 29 7.96 2.28 -11.21
C LEU A 29 6.87 1.39 -11.84
N GLY A 30 7.04 0.08 -11.72
CA GLY A 30 6.12 -0.90 -12.30
C GLY A 30 6.27 -1.11 -13.80
N THR A 31 7.27 -0.50 -14.45
CA THR A 31 7.56 -0.69 -15.88
C THR A 31 8.68 -1.71 -16.10
N GLY A 32 8.84 -2.19 -17.34
CA GLY A 32 9.82 -3.21 -17.70
C GLY A 32 9.34 -4.65 -17.43
N GLU A 33 10.24 -5.61 -17.58
CA GLU A 33 9.96 -7.04 -17.40
C GLU A 33 11.22 -7.81 -16.99
N GLY A 34 11.05 -8.95 -16.31
CA GLY A 34 12.17 -9.79 -15.86
C GLY A 34 13.23 -8.98 -15.10
N ASN A 35 14.48 -9.05 -15.55
CA ASN A 35 15.59 -8.31 -14.93
C ASN A 35 15.55 -6.79 -15.13
N ALA A 36 14.77 -6.30 -16.11
CA ALA A 36 14.56 -4.88 -16.36
C ALA A 36 13.34 -4.31 -15.61
N TYR A 37 12.60 -5.14 -14.87
CA TYR A 37 11.45 -4.70 -14.09
C TYR A 37 11.87 -3.74 -12.98
N ILE A 38 11.24 -2.56 -12.97
CA ILE A 38 11.51 -1.53 -11.98
C ILE A 38 10.52 -1.71 -10.81
N LYS A 39 10.98 -2.38 -9.75
CA LYS A 39 10.18 -2.64 -8.54
C LYS A 39 9.57 -1.38 -7.94
N VAL A 40 8.29 -1.48 -7.60
CA VAL A 40 7.57 -0.43 -6.86
C VAL A 40 7.97 -0.46 -5.39
N ILE A 41 8.10 -1.65 -4.81
CA ILE A 41 8.43 -1.91 -3.41
C ILE A 41 9.85 -2.49 -3.34
N LYS A 42 10.83 -1.61 -3.09
CA LYS A 42 12.25 -1.99 -3.03
C LYS A 42 12.57 -2.86 -1.80
N ASP A 43 12.00 -2.53 -0.66
CA ASP A 43 12.28 -3.18 0.62
C ASP A 43 10.98 -3.41 1.41
N PRO A 44 10.39 -4.62 1.35
CA PRO A 44 9.17 -4.95 2.08
C PRO A 44 9.28 -4.77 3.60
N ALA A 45 10.49 -4.88 4.18
CA ALA A 45 10.69 -4.71 5.61
C ALA A 45 10.53 -3.25 6.08
N LYS A 46 10.66 -2.29 5.15
CA LYS A 46 10.47 -0.85 5.42
C LYS A 46 9.05 -0.35 5.12
N LEU A 47 8.12 -1.25 4.77
CA LEU A 47 6.72 -0.87 4.57
C LEU A 47 6.13 -0.32 5.87
N THR A 48 5.54 0.87 5.77
CA THR A 48 4.72 1.45 6.82
C THR A 48 3.28 0.97 6.69
N VAL A 49 2.51 1.08 7.77
CA VAL A 49 1.07 0.80 7.75
C VAL A 49 0.32 1.80 6.86
N VAL A 50 -0.76 1.35 6.21
CA VAL A 50 -1.63 2.20 5.41
C VAL A 50 -2.34 3.25 6.28
N ALA A 51 -2.58 4.44 5.73
CA ALA A 51 -3.49 5.40 6.35
C ALA A 51 -4.92 4.87 6.31
N ARG A 52 -5.68 5.03 7.40
CA ARG A 52 -7.07 4.58 7.50
C ARG A 52 -8.02 5.58 6.84
N ASN A 53 -7.90 5.77 5.54
CA ASN A 53 -8.84 6.52 4.73
C ASN A 53 -9.78 5.55 4.00
N PHE A 54 -11.08 5.71 4.19
CA PHE A 54 -12.06 4.76 3.66
C PHE A 54 -12.07 4.70 2.13
N GLU A 55 -12.07 5.84 1.44
CA GLU A 55 -12.13 5.85 -0.02
C GLU A 55 -10.84 5.28 -0.64
N ASP A 56 -9.67 5.57 -0.07
CA ASP A 56 -8.40 5.00 -0.51
C ASP A 56 -8.39 3.47 -0.35
N ILE A 57 -8.85 2.96 0.80
CA ILE A 57 -8.89 1.52 1.07
C ILE A 57 -9.93 0.83 0.20
N LYS A 58 -11.13 1.43 0.07
CA LYS A 58 -12.20 0.93 -0.78
C LYS A 58 -11.77 0.79 -2.25
N ALA A 59 -10.92 1.70 -2.73
CA ALA A 59 -10.40 1.66 -4.10
C ALA A 59 -9.43 0.48 -4.38
N ILE A 60 -8.88 -0.16 -3.35
CA ILE A 60 -7.86 -1.21 -3.49
C ILE A 60 -8.33 -2.60 -3.02
N ILE A 61 -9.49 -2.70 -2.37
CA ILE A 61 -10.08 -3.98 -1.98
C ILE A 61 -11.07 -4.48 -3.05
N PRO A 62 -11.41 -5.79 -3.08
CA PRO A 62 -12.46 -6.30 -3.95
C PRO A 62 -13.79 -5.56 -3.73
N PRO A 63 -14.70 -5.53 -4.72
CA PRO A 63 -16.04 -4.99 -4.52
C PRO A 63 -16.78 -5.74 -3.41
N ALA A 64 -17.71 -5.06 -2.74
CA ALA A 64 -18.56 -5.67 -1.73
C ALA A 64 -19.39 -6.83 -2.32
N THR A 65 -19.77 -7.78 -1.46
CA THR A 65 -20.66 -8.89 -1.82
C THR A 65 -21.96 -8.36 -2.42
N ALA A 66 -22.51 -9.07 -3.40
CA ALA A 66 -23.76 -8.70 -4.05
C ALA A 66 -24.86 -8.40 -3.03
N GLY A 67 -25.49 -7.22 -3.17
CA GLY A 67 -26.54 -6.75 -2.26
C GLY A 67 -26.04 -6.08 -0.99
N LYS A 68 -24.73 -5.93 -0.78
CA LYS A 68 -24.14 -5.23 0.35
C LYS A 68 -23.34 -4.00 -0.08
N VAL A 69 -23.05 -3.14 0.90
CA VAL A 69 -22.18 -1.97 0.72
C VAL A 69 -21.12 -1.91 1.80
N TYR A 70 -19.94 -1.39 1.46
CA TYR A 70 -18.95 -1.03 2.46
C TYR A 70 -19.37 0.23 3.20
N GLN A 71 -19.16 0.26 4.51
CA GLN A 71 -19.55 1.37 5.37
C GLN A 71 -18.31 1.99 6.02
N ASP A 72 -18.10 3.29 5.82
CA ASP A 72 -16.98 4.05 6.41
C ASP A 72 -16.95 3.92 7.95
N ALA A 73 -18.12 4.04 8.58
CA ALA A 73 -18.27 3.87 10.03
C ALA A 73 -17.81 2.50 10.57
N LYS A 74 -17.62 1.49 9.70
CA LYS A 74 -17.11 0.16 10.08
C LYS A 74 -15.60 0.00 9.86
N LEU A 75 -14.89 1.00 9.34
CA LEU A 75 -13.48 0.88 8.97
C LEU A 75 -12.59 0.43 10.14
N ASP A 76 -12.72 1.08 11.30
CA ASP A 76 -11.92 0.73 12.48
C ASP A 76 -12.26 -0.66 13.03
N ALA A 77 -13.55 -1.04 12.99
CA ALA A 77 -13.99 -2.37 13.38
C ALA A 77 -13.46 -3.43 12.41
N ALA A 78 -13.43 -3.14 11.10
CA ALA A 78 -12.89 -4.02 10.07
C ALA A 78 -11.39 -4.26 10.25
N PHE A 79 -10.60 -3.22 10.55
CA PHE A 79 -9.20 -3.39 10.92
C PHE A 79 -9.06 -4.24 12.19
N THR A 80 -9.86 -3.98 13.23
CA THR A 80 -9.82 -4.76 14.48
C THR A 80 -10.14 -6.24 14.25
N ALA A 81 -11.04 -6.56 13.30
CA ALA A 81 -11.40 -7.94 12.95
C ALA A 81 -10.25 -8.77 12.35
N THR A 82 -9.17 -8.11 11.87
CA THR A 82 -7.96 -8.79 11.39
C THR A 82 -7.10 -9.36 12.52
N GLY A 83 -7.34 -8.95 13.76
CA GLY A 83 -6.73 -9.53 14.96
C GLY A 83 -5.20 -9.47 14.96
N ALA A 84 -4.55 -10.61 15.20
CA ALA A 84 -3.09 -10.72 15.26
C ALA A 84 -2.39 -10.35 13.94
N ASP A 85 -3.12 -10.36 12.82
CA ASP A 85 -2.58 -10.05 11.50
C ASP A 85 -2.65 -8.55 11.15
N LEU A 86 -3.16 -7.70 12.05
CA LEU A 86 -3.41 -6.26 11.81
C LEU A 86 -2.21 -5.52 11.21
N ASP A 87 -1.03 -5.59 11.83
CA ASP A 87 0.15 -4.84 11.37
C ASP A 87 0.57 -5.25 9.96
N LYS A 88 0.72 -6.56 9.71
CA LYS A 88 1.10 -7.05 8.37
C LYS A 88 0.00 -6.83 7.34
N PHE A 89 -1.28 -6.89 7.72
CA PHE A 89 -2.38 -6.58 6.81
C PHE A 89 -2.42 -5.11 6.44
N SER A 90 -2.21 -4.20 7.40
CA SER A 90 -2.09 -2.76 7.12
C SER A 90 -0.90 -2.44 6.21
N LYS A 91 0.23 -3.16 6.36
CA LYS A 91 1.38 -3.05 5.44
C LYS A 91 1.06 -3.62 4.05
N ALA A 92 0.31 -4.73 3.97
CA ALA A 92 -0.14 -5.30 2.70
C ALA A 92 -1.04 -4.33 1.93
N LEU A 93 -1.98 -3.66 2.61
CA LEU A 93 -2.82 -2.63 2.01
C LEU A 93 -2.00 -1.42 1.52
N ALA A 94 -0.99 -0.98 2.27
CA ALA A 94 -0.09 0.09 1.83
C ALA A 94 0.69 -0.30 0.56
N ALA A 95 1.22 -1.53 0.53
CA ALA A 95 1.87 -2.07 -0.66
C ALA A 95 0.91 -2.13 -1.84
N LYS A 96 -0.31 -2.63 -1.63
CA LYS A 96 -1.33 -2.68 -2.67
C LYS A 96 -1.68 -1.30 -3.21
N GLN A 97 -1.83 -0.29 -2.35
CA GLN A 97 -2.08 1.09 -2.76
C GLN A 97 -0.97 1.64 -3.66
N ALA A 98 0.29 1.43 -3.30
CA ALA A 98 1.43 1.85 -4.11
C ALA A 98 1.50 1.12 -5.46
N LEU A 99 1.22 -0.19 -5.48
CA LEU A 99 1.22 -1.01 -6.69
C LEU A 99 0.05 -0.65 -7.63
N GLU A 100 -1.15 -0.42 -7.10
CA GLU A 100 -2.31 0.06 -7.89
C GLU A 100 -2.09 1.48 -8.44
N ALA A 101 -1.34 2.33 -7.73
CA ALA A 101 -0.90 3.61 -8.29
C ALA A 101 0.09 3.41 -9.45
N ALA A 102 1.06 2.51 -9.30
CA ALA A 102 2.04 2.21 -10.35
C ALA A 102 1.41 1.60 -11.62
N LYS A 103 0.30 0.85 -11.51
CA LYS A 103 -0.45 0.35 -12.67
C LYS A 103 -0.99 1.47 -13.58
N LYS A 104 -1.09 2.69 -13.06
CA LYS A 104 -1.53 3.87 -13.83
C LYS A 104 -0.40 4.53 -14.61
N ASN A 105 0.85 4.13 -14.39
CA ASN A 105 1.99 4.64 -15.15
C ASN A 105 1.94 4.20 -16.63
N ALA A 106 2.40 5.07 -17.52
CA ALA A 106 2.49 4.75 -18.94
C ALA A 106 3.50 3.61 -19.16
N GLY A 107 3.05 2.51 -19.78
CA GLY A 107 3.87 1.32 -20.02
C GLY A 107 4.06 0.42 -18.77
N ALA A 108 3.20 0.56 -17.76
CA ALA A 108 3.18 -0.33 -16.62
C ALA A 108 2.96 -1.80 -17.05
N ASN A 109 3.76 -2.70 -16.49
CA ASN A 109 3.60 -4.13 -16.67
C ASN A 109 2.75 -4.69 -15.54
N VAL A 110 1.44 -4.74 -15.76
CA VAL A 110 0.46 -5.19 -14.75
C VAL A 110 0.79 -6.58 -14.21
N ALA A 111 1.27 -7.49 -15.08
CA ALA A 111 1.60 -8.85 -14.67
C ALA A 111 2.81 -8.91 -13.71
N GLU A 112 3.85 -8.11 -13.96
CA GLU A 112 4.99 -8.02 -13.03
C GLU A 112 4.62 -7.32 -11.73
N ILE A 113 3.77 -6.30 -11.78
CA ILE A 113 3.23 -5.62 -10.58
C ILE A 113 2.43 -6.61 -9.72
N ASP A 114 1.59 -7.45 -10.32
CA ASP A 114 0.82 -8.46 -9.59
C ASP A 114 1.72 -9.54 -8.98
N LYS A 115 2.78 -9.98 -9.69
CA LYS A 115 3.81 -10.86 -9.13
C LYS A 115 4.55 -10.22 -7.97
N GLU A 116 4.87 -8.93 -8.08
CA GLU A 116 5.51 -8.18 -7.00
C GLU A 116 4.62 -8.14 -5.75
N PHE A 117 3.31 -7.92 -5.90
CA PHE A 117 2.39 -7.98 -4.76
C PHE A 117 2.47 -9.32 -4.04
N ILE A 118 2.43 -10.44 -4.79
CA ILE A 118 2.53 -11.79 -4.24
C ILE A 118 3.86 -11.98 -3.49
N ALA A 119 4.97 -11.47 -4.04
CA ALA A 119 6.27 -11.53 -3.37
C ALA A 119 6.30 -10.69 -2.08
N VAL A 120 5.68 -9.52 -2.09
CA VAL A 120 5.60 -8.62 -0.92
C VAL A 120 4.78 -9.25 0.20
N ILE A 121 3.59 -9.80 -0.08
CA ILE A 121 2.76 -10.43 0.97
C ILE A 121 3.48 -11.63 1.62
N LYS A 122 4.27 -12.38 0.86
CA LYS A 122 5.13 -13.45 1.39
C LYS A 122 6.23 -12.89 2.29
N ALA A 123 6.91 -11.83 1.83
CA ALA A 123 8.01 -11.21 2.58
C ALA A 123 7.57 -10.63 3.92
N ILE A 124 6.32 -10.18 4.04
CA ILE A 124 5.73 -9.68 5.30
C ILE A 124 5.02 -10.76 6.13
N GLY A 125 5.17 -12.04 5.76
CA GLY A 125 4.79 -13.18 6.60
C GLY A 125 3.37 -13.72 6.41
N PHE A 126 2.73 -13.50 5.25
CA PHE A 126 1.54 -14.27 4.87
C PHE A 126 1.93 -15.60 4.24
N THR A 127 1.18 -16.65 4.56
CA THR A 127 1.30 -17.95 3.89
C THR A 127 0.61 -17.92 2.53
N ASP A 128 1.06 -18.79 1.62
CA ASP A 128 0.30 -19.08 0.40
C ASP A 128 -1.06 -19.68 0.74
N GLY A 129 -2.11 -19.25 0.02
CA GLY A 129 -3.45 -19.83 0.17
C GLY A 129 -4.59 -18.89 -0.21
N ASP A 130 -5.78 -19.47 -0.30
CA ASP A 130 -7.04 -18.78 -0.52
C ASP A 130 -7.67 -18.32 0.81
N ALA A 131 -8.94 -17.90 0.76
CA ALA A 131 -9.65 -17.42 1.93
C ALA A 131 -9.96 -18.49 3.00
N ALA A 132 -9.86 -19.79 2.67
CA ALA A 132 -10.02 -20.88 3.61
C ALA A 132 -8.74 -21.14 4.42
N GLN A 133 -7.57 -20.78 3.89
CA GLN A 133 -6.28 -21.00 4.53
C GLN A 133 -6.00 -19.93 5.61
N VAL A 134 -6.05 -20.33 6.89
CA VAL A 134 -5.66 -19.46 8.01
C VAL A 134 -4.21 -18.99 7.83
N GLY A 135 -3.97 -17.70 8.05
CA GLY A 135 -2.66 -17.07 7.88
C GLY A 135 -2.35 -16.59 6.46
N SER A 136 -3.22 -16.87 5.48
CA SER A 136 -3.11 -16.31 4.13
C SER A 136 -3.61 -14.87 4.08
N TYR A 137 -3.10 -14.10 3.12
CA TYR A 137 -3.59 -12.74 2.87
C TYR A 137 -5.09 -12.73 2.52
N ASN A 138 -5.54 -13.69 1.71
CA ASN A 138 -6.93 -13.77 1.26
C ASN A 138 -7.89 -14.08 2.41
N HIS A 139 -7.47 -14.87 3.40
CA HIS A 139 -8.25 -15.15 4.60
C HIS A 139 -8.45 -13.88 5.44
N VAL A 140 -7.39 -13.11 5.64
CA VAL A 140 -7.45 -11.86 6.42
C VAL A 140 -8.20 -10.76 5.65
N LEU A 141 -8.00 -10.66 4.34
CA LEU A 141 -8.76 -9.77 3.47
C LEU A 141 -10.26 -10.07 3.57
N LYS A 142 -10.66 -11.35 3.53
CA LYS A 142 -12.06 -11.74 3.67
C LYS A 142 -12.63 -11.30 5.02
N LYS A 143 -11.92 -11.54 6.13
CA LYS A 143 -12.33 -11.07 7.47
C LYS A 143 -12.53 -9.55 7.51
N PHE A 144 -11.60 -8.82 6.92
CA PHE A 144 -11.68 -7.36 6.82
C PHE A 144 -12.91 -6.93 6.01
N THR A 145 -13.11 -7.47 4.81
CA THR A 145 -14.24 -7.08 3.95
C THR A 145 -15.59 -7.49 4.55
N ASP A 146 -15.69 -8.67 5.15
CA ASP A 146 -16.91 -9.13 5.83
C ASP A 146 -17.31 -8.18 6.97
N ALA A 147 -16.33 -7.64 7.71
CA ALA A 147 -16.56 -6.70 8.79
C ALA A 147 -16.83 -5.26 8.31
N LEU A 148 -16.36 -4.91 7.12
CA LEU A 148 -16.57 -3.59 6.50
C LEU A 148 -17.94 -3.48 5.82
N GLU A 149 -18.49 -4.61 5.37
CA GLU A 149 -19.82 -4.72 4.79
C GLU A 149 -20.92 -4.43 5.82
N GLY A 150 -22.04 -3.89 5.36
CA GLY A 150 -23.31 -3.99 6.08
C GLY A 150 -24.52 -3.84 5.18
#